data_AF-A0A9D9CSQ3-F1
#
_entry.id   AF-A0A9D9CSQ3-F1
#
_cell.length_a   1.000
_cell.length_b   1.000
_cell.length_c   1.000
_cell.angle_alpha   90.00
_cell.angle_beta   90.00
_cell.angle_gamma   90.00
#
_symmetry.space_group_name_H-M   'P 1'
#
loop_
_entity.id
_entity.type
_entity.pdbx_description
1 polymer ?
#
loop_
_entity_poly.entity_id
_entity_poly.type
_entity_poly.pdbx_seq_one_letter_code
_entity_poly.pdbx_strand_id
1 'polypeptide(L)'
;DVKGKYQVRLQTPENERVNEIVWAKDNRTLYYTRTNKGYTNIFKIKADGSAPEKLVYAADCNIKNLTPSNKRDKIAFVRGNHQVMTLTTSNDAVEKVADAQFWSYSSYTLNFSPDDQWLAFEAINLFEGEIYIYSFRDKVLRNLTNSACSEGSPVFSPDGKYLFMAANFYGTTYPRGGGDAKIYKLPLDRYNTTPFKSDVYDKLFEEEKKEAPAPEKPSKKGAKKDVAEPQKETPKGVEVKIEFDDILRRAIPMDISARSVEVFKSKDKSYLLYSSRRNTYSLEISDPEAKPKEIKGLSWGYFISSSSDLYFVGRDGVSKVDLNSGKATKVEIKVPVEKDVKREFEQMFYEAWASMDQNFYDVNFHGVDWAAKRDYYATFLPYVRSRANLVTLMTDMLGELNSSHLGFRSSGNDVEEPLTKTYTMETGIIWDNANPYAIDRILTDSPANTVEANLQKGDVLVAVNGEKVDPKVNREEYLASAIKNPEVKMTFSRAGKEMEVKLHTVTFAQVKNWLYNEWEDTNRALVDRLGDGQIAYSHMRDMGGEELNEFLKDMHTRTLGKKAIILDLRYNNG
;
A
#
# COMPACT_ATOMS: atom_id res chain seq x y z
N ASP A 1 -22.90 -10.53 11.47
CA ASP A 1 -23.78 -9.36 11.24
C ASP A 1 -22.88 -8.13 11.21
N VAL A 2 -23.43 -6.98 10.84
CA VAL A 2 -22.62 -5.75 10.65
C VAL A 2 -22.05 -5.16 11.94
N LYS A 3 -22.49 -5.64 13.11
CA LYS A 3 -21.96 -5.25 14.43
C LYS A 3 -20.86 -6.19 14.94
N GLY A 4 -20.51 -7.24 14.18
CA GLY A 4 -19.52 -8.23 14.59
C GLY A 4 -20.00 -9.20 15.68
N LYS A 5 -21.29 -9.22 16.03
CA LYS A 5 -21.82 -10.06 17.12
C LYS A 5 -22.08 -11.49 16.68
N TYR A 6 -22.65 -11.68 15.50
CA TYR A 6 -23.04 -13.00 14.98
C TYR A 6 -22.20 -13.35 13.77
N GLN A 7 -21.31 -14.30 13.90
CA GLN A 7 -20.28 -14.56 12.91
C GLN A 7 -20.37 -16.01 12.46
N VAL A 8 -20.23 -16.24 11.15
CA VAL A 8 -20.23 -17.57 10.55
C VAL A 8 -18.98 -17.68 9.70
N ARG A 9 -18.21 -18.75 9.92
CA ARG A 9 -17.07 -19.08 9.07
C ARG A 9 -17.60 -19.76 7.80
N LEU A 10 -17.36 -19.16 6.66
CA LEU A 10 -17.56 -19.79 5.36
C LEU A 10 -16.31 -20.62 5.04
N GLN A 11 -16.50 -21.92 4.87
CA GLN A 11 -15.38 -22.83 4.62
C GLN A 11 -14.91 -22.70 3.18
N THR A 12 -13.60 -22.51 3.02
CA THR A 12 -12.86 -22.53 1.75
C THR A 12 -11.62 -23.40 1.95
N PRO A 13 -10.98 -23.91 0.88
CA PRO A 13 -9.77 -24.72 1.01
C PRO A 13 -8.67 -23.98 1.81
N GLU A 14 -8.11 -24.64 2.82
CA GLU A 14 -7.14 -24.03 3.75
C GLU A 14 -5.75 -23.81 3.14
N ASN A 15 -5.48 -24.45 2.01
CA ASN A 15 -4.26 -24.28 1.23
C ASN A 15 -4.41 -23.25 0.11
N GLU A 16 -5.40 -22.36 0.22
CA GLU A 16 -5.72 -21.34 -0.77
C GLU A 16 -6.13 -20.03 -0.08
N ARG A 17 -5.86 -18.89 -0.72
CA ARG A 17 -6.05 -17.55 -0.15
C ARG A 17 -7.19 -16.83 -0.83
N VAL A 18 -8.21 -16.44 -0.06
CA VAL A 18 -9.27 -15.51 -0.50
C VAL A 18 -8.73 -14.09 -0.41
N ASN A 19 -8.97 -13.26 -1.44
CA ASN A 19 -8.44 -11.90 -1.50
C ASN A 19 -9.54 -10.84 -1.58
N GLU A 20 -10.34 -10.83 -2.64
CA GLU A 20 -11.39 -9.83 -2.87
C GLU A 20 -12.78 -10.46 -2.76
N ILE A 21 -13.77 -9.72 -2.25
CA ILE A 21 -15.13 -10.24 -2.02
C ILE A 21 -16.16 -9.19 -2.44
N VAL A 22 -17.17 -9.60 -3.20
CA VAL A 22 -18.31 -8.77 -3.61
C VAL A 22 -19.63 -9.51 -3.44
N TRP A 23 -20.66 -8.80 -2.99
CA TRP A 23 -22.01 -9.33 -2.88
C TRP A 23 -22.74 -9.29 -4.22
N ALA A 24 -23.46 -10.37 -4.53
CA ALA A 24 -24.47 -10.38 -5.59
C ALA A 24 -25.72 -9.61 -5.16
N LYS A 25 -26.62 -9.36 -6.12
CA LYS A 25 -27.89 -8.65 -5.91
C LYS A 25 -28.81 -9.28 -4.86
N ASP A 26 -28.72 -10.59 -4.67
CA ASP A 26 -29.60 -11.34 -3.76
C ASP A 26 -29.22 -11.20 -2.27
N ASN A 27 -28.12 -10.51 -1.94
CA ASN A 27 -27.55 -10.38 -0.60
C ASN A 27 -27.32 -11.75 0.10
N ARG A 28 -27.14 -12.81 -0.69
CA ARG A 28 -26.89 -14.17 -0.19
C ARG A 28 -25.73 -14.84 -0.91
N THR A 29 -25.42 -14.43 -2.13
CA THR A 29 -24.31 -14.96 -2.91
C THR A 29 -23.13 -14.01 -2.81
N LEU A 30 -21.97 -14.56 -2.48
CA LEU A 30 -20.69 -13.88 -2.54
C LEU A 30 -19.94 -14.36 -3.77
N TYR A 31 -19.40 -13.43 -4.55
CA TYR A 31 -18.35 -13.69 -5.52
C TYR A 31 -17.02 -13.23 -4.92
N TYR A 32 -15.96 -14.00 -5.11
CA TYR A 32 -14.66 -13.66 -4.54
C TYR A 32 -13.51 -14.21 -5.38
N THR A 33 -12.35 -13.57 -5.26
CA THR A 33 -11.09 -14.12 -5.77
C THR A 33 -10.49 -15.04 -4.72
N ARG A 34 -10.07 -16.23 -5.15
CA ARG A 34 -9.30 -17.18 -4.33
C ARG A 34 -8.18 -17.76 -5.17
N THR A 35 -6.98 -17.94 -4.61
CA THR A 35 -5.94 -18.71 -5.29
C THR A 35 -6.44 -20.13 -5.55
N ASN A 36 -6.00 -20.74 -6.65
CA ASN A 36 -6.26 -22.15 -6.94
C ASN A 36 -5.04 -22.73 -7.65
N LYS A 37 -4.17 -23.39 -6.88
CA LYS A 37 -2.83 -23.82 -7.31
C LYS A 37 -2.01 -22.69 -7.91
N GLY A 38 -2.11 -21.51 -7.31
CA GLY A 38 -1.25 -20.36 -7.61
C GLY A 38 -2.03 -19.13 -8.08
N TYR A 39 -2.68 -19.20 -9.23
CA TYR A 39 -3.42 -18.05 -9.76
C TYR A 39 -4.71 -17.78 -8.98
N THR A 40 -5.06 -16.51 -8.81
CA THR A 40 -6.38 -16.09 -8.32
C THR A 40 -7.46 -16.29 -9.38
N ASN A 41 -8.52 -17.00 -9.00
CA ASN A 41 -9.67 -17.33 -9.84
C ASN A 41 -10.97 -16.85 -9.18
N ILE A 42 -12.08 -16.80 -9.93
CA ILE A 42 -13.37 -16.35 -9.39
C ILE A 42 -14.17 -17.56 -8.90
N PHE A 43 -14.58 -17.49 -7.64
CA PHE A 43 -15.48 -18.44 -7.00
C PHE A 43 -16.75 -17.75 -6.53
N LYS A 44 -17.78 -18.54 -6.25
CA LYS A 44 -18.95 -18.08 -5.52
C LYS A 44 -19.37 -19.04 -4.43
N ILE A 45 -19.95 -18.50 -3.37
CA ILE A 45 -20.50 -19.27 -2.23
C ILE A 45 -21.77 -18.60 -1.72
N LYS A 46 -22.69 -19.40 -1.14
CA LYS A 46 -23.84 -18.86 -0.43
C LYS A 46 -23.46 -18.52 1.01
N ALA A 47 -23.59 -17.26 1.39
CA ALA A 47 -23.27 -16.75 2.71
C ALA A 47 -24.19 -17.29 3.83
N ASP A 48 -25.37 -17.83 3.47
CA ASP A 48 -26.29 -18.52 4.38
C ASP A 48 -26.00 -20.04 4.50
N GLY A 49 -24.96 -20.54 3.81
CA GLY A 49 -24.59 -21.96 3.82
C GLY A 49 -25.49 -22.86 2.98
N SER A 50 -26.47 -22.32 2.25
CA SER A 50 -27.41 -23.12 1.43
C SER A 50 -26.78 -23.81 0.22
N ALA A 51 -25.59 -23.39 -0.20
CA ALA A 51 -24.81 -24.03 -1.24
C ALA A 51 -23.31 -23.88 -0.98
N PRO A 52 -22.49 -24.91 -1.30
CA PRO A 52 -21.05 -24.85 -1.14
C PRO A 52 -20.39 -23.90 -2.16
N GLU A 53 -19.09 -23.70 -2.00
CA GLU A 53 -18.28 -23.00 -2.99
C GLU A 53 -18.39 -23.65 -4.38
N LYS A 54 -18.43 -22.82 -5.43
CA LYS A 54 -18.36 -23.21 -6.84
C LYS A 54 -17.32 -22.35 -7.56
N LEU A 55 -16.45 -22.98 -8.35
CA LEU A 55 -15.60 -22.28 -9.32
C LEU A 55 -16.47 -21.68 -10.43
N VAL A 56 -16.35 -20.36 -10.62
CA VAL A 56 -17.12 -19.60 -11.61
C VAL A 56 -16.29 -19.39 -12.87
N TYR A 57 -15.04 -18.95 -12.71
CA TYR A 57 -14.17 -18.66 -13.83
C TYR A 57 -12.71 -18.90 -13.43
N ALA A 58 -12.00 -19.64 -14.30
CA ALA A 58 -10.60 -19.94 -14.13
C ALA A 58 -9.75 -19.34 -15.26
N ALA A 59 -8.55 -18.91 -14.94
CA ALA A 59 -7.56 -18.42 -15.87
C ALA A 59 -6.15 -18.91 -15.51
N ASP A 60 -5.27 -18.90 -16.49
CA ASP A 60 -3.82 -19.14 -16.40
C ASP A 60 -3.04 -17.87 -16.00
N CYS A 61 -3.70 -16.97 -15.28
CA CYS A 61 -3.15 -15.72 -14.78
C CYS A 61 -4.01 -15.21 -13.61
N ASN A 62 -3.47 -14.31 -12.80
CA ASN A 62 -4.22 -13.74 -11.69
C ASN A 62 -5.41 -12.90 -12.16
N ILE A 63 -6.55 -13.09 -11.50
CA ILE A 63 -7.71 -12.21 -11.55
C ILE A 63 -7.68 -11.23 -10.39
N LYS A 64 -7.93 -9.95 -10.68
CA LYS A 64 -7.92 -8.88 -9.69
C LYS A 64 -8.99 -7.82 -9.98
N ASN A 65 -9.23 -6.93 -9.01
CA ASN A 65 -10.08 -5.75 -9.10
C ASN A 65 -11.57 -6.06 -9.34
N LEU A 66 -12.12 -7.00 -8.55
CA LEU A 66 -13.55 -7.33 -8.61
C LEU A 66 -14.41 -6.10 -8.27
N THR A 67 -15.12 -5.58 -9.27
CA THR A 67 -15.91 -4.36 -9.17
C THR A 67 -17.36 -4.64 -9.55
N PRO A 68 -18.32 -4.63 -8.60
CA PRO A 68 -19.72 -4.83 -8.95
C PRO A 68 -20.32 -3.57 -9.59
N SER A 69 -21.18 -3.77 -10.58
CA SER A 69 -22.11 -2.75 -11.08
C SER A 69 -23.07 -2.29 -9.98
N ASN A 70 -23.70 -1.12 -10.16
CA ASN A 70 -24.68 -0.56 -9.22
C ASN A 70 -25.90 -1.47 -9.07
N LYS A 71 -26.37 -2.07 -10.17
CA LYS A 71 -27.45 -3.08 -10.18
C LYS A 71 -27.02 -4.45 -9.66
N ARG A 72 -25.71 -4.69 -9.47
CA ARG A 72 -25.09 -5.98 -9.07
C ARG A 72 -25.44 -7.14 -10.03
N ASP A 73 -25.76 -6.84 -11.27
CA ASP A 73 -26.01 -7.81 -12.34
C ASP A 73 -24.74 -8.13 -13.16
N LYS A 74 -23.72 -7.27 -13.05
CA LYS A 74 -22.38 -7.46 -13.59
C LYS A 74 -21.28 -7.24 -12.55
N ILE A 75 -20.15 -7.90 -12.74
CA ILE A 75 -18.89 -7.66 -12.03
C ILE A 75 -17.80 -7.47 -13.08
N ALA A 76 -17.16 -6.29 -13.13
CA ALA A 76 -15.97 -6.07 -13.92
C ALA A 76 -14.72 -6.52 -13.14
N PHE A 77 -13.70 -6.98 -13.87
CA PHE A 77 -12.43 -7.41 -13.28
C PHE A 77 -11.30 -7.36 -14.31
N VAL A 78 -10.07 -7.38 -13.82
CA VAL A 78 -8.86 -7.48 -14.65
C VAL A 78 -8.41 -8.94 -14.71
N ARG A 79 -8.12 -9.44 -15.92
CA ARG A 79 -7.52 -10.75 -16.18
C ARG A 79 -6.04 -10.56 -16.53
N GLY A 80 -5.16 -11.02 -15.65
CA GLY A 80 -3.72 -10.89 -15.79
C GLY A 80 -3.27 -9.43 -15.75
N ASN A 81 -2.48 -9.04 -16.75
CA ASN A 81 -1.96 -7.68 -16.90
C ASN A 81 -2.39 -7.01 -18.22
N HIS A 82 -3.39 -7.57 -18.91
CA HIS A 82 -3.64 -7.23 -20.32
C HIS A 82 -5.12 -7.06 -20.70
N GLN A 83 -6.07 -7.40 -19.83
CA GLN A 83 -7.48 -7.48 -20.22
C GLN A 83 -8.44 -7.04 -19.12
N VAL A 84 -9.49 -6.31 -19.52
CA VAL A 84 -10.67 -6.05 -18.71
C VAL A 84 -11.79 -6.98 -19.16
N MET A 85 -12.45 -7.59 -18.19
CA MET A 85 -13.50 -8.59 -18.38
C MET A 85 -14.75 -8.19 -17.59
N THR A 86 -15.88 -8.79 -17.94
CA THR A 86 -17.10 -8.75 -17.12
C THR A 86 -17.67 -10.13 -16.90
N LEU A 87 -18.28 -10.33 -15.73
CA LEU A 87 -19.05 -11.50 -15.33
C LEU A 87 -20.51 -11.09 -15.13
N THR A 88 -21.45 -11.74 -15.82
CA THR A 88 -22.89 -11.57 -15.61
C THR A 88 -23.36 -12.50 -14.48
N THR A 89 -23.93 -11.94 -13.41
CA THR A 89 -24.18 -12.68 -12.16
C THR A 89 -25.40 -13.60 -12.20
N SER A 90 -26.26 -13.49 -13.23
CA SER A 90 -27.45 -14.33 -13.40
C SER A 90 -27.16 -15.71 -13.99
N ASN A 91 -26.12 -15.82 -14.81
CA ASN A 91 -25.78 -17.03 -15.56
C ASN A 91 -24.27 -17.39 -15.52
N ASP A 92 -23.48 -16.66 -14.75
CA ASP A 92 -22.02 -16.81 -14.65
C ASP A 92 -21.26 -16.58 -15.98
N ALA A 93 -21.87 -15.91 -16.97
CA ALA A 93 -21.23 -15.69 -18.28
C ALA A 93 -20.13 -14.63 -18.19
N VAL A 94 -18.94 -14.95 -18.72
CA VAL A 94 -17.78 -14.05 -18.77
C VAL A 94 -17.55 -13.55 -20.18
N GLU A 95 -17.35 -12.24 -20.33
CA GLU A 95 -17.12 -11.57 -21.62
C GLU A 95 -15.92 -10.62 -21.53
N LYS A 96 -15.12 -10.56 -22.61
CA LYS A 96 -14.05 -9.56 -22.75
C LYS A 96 -14.65 -8.18 -23.02
N VAL A 97 -14.17 -7.19 -22.27
CA VAL A 97 -14.50 -5.76 -22.48
C VAL A 97 -13.46 -5.10 -23.36
N ALA A 98 -12.19 -5.23 -22.99
CA ALA A 98 -11.09 -4.51 -23.61
C ALA A 98 -9.76 -5.24 -23.40
N ASP A 99 -8.83 -5.05 -24.35
CA ASP A 99 -7.41 -5.27 -24.11
C ASP A 99 -6.81 -3.94 -23.63
N ALA A 100 -6.04 -3.96 -22.54
CA ALA A 100 -5.45 -2.79 -21.90
C ALA A 100 -4.26 -3.22 -21.03
N GLN A 101 -3.21 -2.42 -20.95
CA GLN A 101 -2.03 -2.78 -20.18
C GLN A 101 -2.18 -2.41 -18.70
N PHE A 102 -1.76 -3.31 -17.82
CA PHE A 102 -1.67 -3.10 -16.39
C PHE A 102 -0.28 -3.53 -15.92
N TRP A 103 0.27 -2.86 -14.92
CA TRP A 103 1.49 -3.32 -14.28
C TRP A 103 1.20 -4.32 -13.17
N SER A 104 2.16 -5.22 -12.99
CA SER A 104 2.14 -6.26 -11.98
C SER A 104 2.14 -5.66 -10.58
N TYR A 105 1.56 -6.39 -9.62
CA TYR A 105 1.50 -6.01 -8.20
C TYR A 105 0.73 -4.71 -7.86
N SER A 106 0.27 -3.97 -8.87
CA SER A 106 -0.63 -2.82 -8.72
C SER A 106 -2.11 -3.23 -8.78
N SER A 107 -2.90 -2.54 -7.97
CA SER A 107 -4.37 -2.52 -8.04
C SER A 107 -4.82 -1.33 -8.86
N TYR A 108 -5.76 -1.56 -9.77
CA TYR A 108 -6.31 -0.52 -10.64
C TYR A 108 -7.78 -0.28 -10.29
N THR A 109 -8.20 0.97 -10.33
CA THR A 109 -9.60 1.33 -10.09
C THR A 109 -10.42 1.11 -11.35
N LEU A 110 -11.49 0.31 -11.22
CA LEU A 110 -12.57 0.20 -12.18
C LEU A 110 -13.82 0.81 -11.54
N ASN A 111 -14.62 1.54 -12.32
CA ASN A 111 -15.83 2.17 -11.80
C ASN A 111 -16.95 2.21 -12.84
N PHE A 112 -18.10 1.65 -12.47
CA PHE A 112 -19.32 1.73 -13.27
C PHE A 112 -19.97 3.10 -13.11
N SER A 113 -20.46 3.67 -14.20
CA SER A 113 -21.35 4.84 -14.13
C SER A 113 -22.65 4.52 -13.38
N PRO A 114 -23.34 5.51 -12.77
CA PRO A 114 -24.57 5.29 -12.01
C PRO A 114 -25.70 4.58 -12.76
N ASP A 115 -25.70 4.61 -14.10
CA ASP A 115 -26.67 3.94 -14.97
C ASP A 115 -26.23 2.54 -15.45
N ASP A 116 -25.03 2.12 -15.07
CA ASP A 116 -24.32 0.91 -15.50
C ASP A 116 -24.12 0.82 -17.03
N GLN A 117 -24.13 1.95 -17.75
CA GLN A 117 -23.90 1.99 -19.20
C GLN A 117 -22.43 2.24 -19.59
N TRP A 118 -21.61 2.70 -18.65
CA TRP A 118 -20.19 2.97 -18.84
C TRP A 118 -19.33 2.29 -17.78
N LEU A 119 -18.12 1.93 -18.17
CA LEU A 119 -17.05 1.50 -17.26
C LEU A 119 -15.85 2.40 -17.49
N ALA A 120 -15.46 3.19 -16.48
CA ALA A 120 -14.21 3.93 -16.47
C ALA A 120 -13.15 3.13 -15.72
N PHE A 121 -11.92 3.12 -16.20
CA PHE A 121 -10.81 2.42 -15.55
C PHE A 121 -9.47 3.05 -15.89
N GLU A 122 -8.52 2.88 -14.97
CA GLU A 122 -7.12 3.25 -15.20
C GLU A 122 -6.40 2.11 -15.93
N ALA A 123 -5.60 2.43 -16.95
CA ALA A 123 -4.67 1.49 -17.59
C ALA A 123 -3.40 2.20 -18.03
N ILE A 124 -2.31 1.44 -18.19
CA ILE A 124 -1.00 1.97 -18.54
C ILE A 124 -0.91 2.25 -20.04
N ASN A 125 -0.39 3.43 -20.38
CA ASN A 125 0.01 3.82 -21.72
C ASN A 125 1.27 4.70 -21.64
N LEU A 126 2.28 4.43 -22.46
CA LEU A 126 3.55 5.17 -22.45
C LEU A 126 4.18 5.35 -21.05
N PHE A 127 4.14 4.29 -20.23
CA PHE A 127 4.63 4.26 -18.84
C PHE A 127 3.86 5.13 -17.83
N GLU A 128 2.73 5.70 -18.22
CA GLU A 128 1.85 6.47 -17.33
C GLU A 128 0.47 5.80 -17.23
N GLY A 129 -0.21 5.99 -16.10
CA GLY A 129 -1.62 5.62 -15.98
C GLY A 129 -2.49 6.65 -16.72
N GLU A 130 -3.41 6.17 -17.56
CA GLU A 130 -4.39 7.00 -18.26
C GLU A 130 -5.80 6.46 -18.00
N ILE A 131 -6.81 7.34 -18.14
CA ILE A 131 -8.20 6.96 -17.94
C ILE A 131 -8.82 6.48 -19.23
N TYR A 132 -9.27 5.23 -19.24
CA TYR A 132 -10.05 4.64 -20.30
C TYR A 132 -11.52 4.59 -19.93
N ILE A 133 -12.38 4.64 -20.93
CA ILE A 133 -13.82 4.50 -20.76
C ILE A 133 -14.42 3.60 -21.82
N TYR A 134 -15.27 2.68 -21.40
CA TYR A 134 -15.96 1.72 -22.26
C TYR A 134 -17.47 1.93 -22.22
N SER A 135 -18.10 2.00 -23.40
CA SER A 135 -19.56 2.02 -23.57
C SER A 135 -20.09 0.59 -23.66
N PHE A 136 -20.96 0.16 -22.74
CA PHE A 136 -21.64 -1.13 -22.87
C PHE A 136 -22.71 -1.13 -23.96
N ARG A 137 -23.27 0.05 -24.27
CA ARG A 137 -24.24 0.23 -25.34
C ARG A 137 -23.60 0.08 -26.72
N ASP A 138 -22.50 0.79 -26.94
CA ASP A 138 -21.87 0.88 -28.26
C ASP A 138 -20.75 -0.15 -28.44
N LYS A 139 -20.29 -0.77 -27.35
CA LYS A 139 -19.14 -1.69 -27.29
C LYS A 139 -17.84 -1.05 -27.80
N VAL A 140 -17.64 0.21 -27.46
CA VAL A 140 -16.47 1.01 -27.86
C VAL A 140 -15.66 1.39 -26.63
N LEU A 141 -14.36 1.12 -26.70
CA LEU A 141 -13.36 1.61 -25.78
C LEU A 141 -12.78 2.93 -26.29
N ARG A 142 -12.60 3.91 -25.41
CA ARG A 142 -11.90 5.17 -25.68
C ARG A 142 -10.87 5.43 -24.60
N ASN A 143 -9.70 5.90 -24.99
CA ASN A 143 -8.78 6.57 -24.07
C ASN A 143 -9.35 7.97 -23.82
N LEU A 144 -9.90 8.21 -22.62
CA LEU A 144 -10.65 9.42 -22.30
C LEU A 144 -9.73 10.64 -22.16
N THR A 145 -8.54 10.42 -21.63
CA THR A 145 -7.59 11.48 -21.31
C THR A 145 -6.53 11.65 -22.39
N ASN A 146 -5.91 10.55 -22.83
CA ASN A 146 -4.91 10.53 -23.91
C ASN A 146 -3.88 11.67 -23.78
N SER A 147 -3.23 11.76 -22.62
CA SER A 147 -2.51 12.95 -22.16
C SER A 147 -1.02 12.71 -21.90
N ALA A 148 -0.54 11.47 -21.93
CA ALA A 148 0.80 11.06 -21.50
C ALA A 148 1.21 11.59 -20.10
N CYS A 149 0.21 11.90 -19.27
CA CYS A 149 0.36 12.35 -17.89
C CYS A 149 -0.04 11.22 -16.94
N SER A 150 0.42 11.29 -15.70
CA SER A 150 0.06 10.29 -14.68
C SER A 150 -1.34 10.56 -14.13
N GLU A 151 -2.26 9.65 -14.41
CA GLU A 151 -3.67 9.73 -14.03
C GLU A 151 -4.15 8.38 -13.48
N GLY A 152 -5.19 8.42 -12.65
CA GLY A 152 -5.74 7.21 -12.07
C GLY A 152 -6.98 7.43 -11.22
N SER A 153 -7.44 6.35 -10.60
CA SER A 153 -8.59 6.35 -9.69
C SER A 153 -9.88 7.02 -10.23
N PRO A 154 -10.37 6.67 -11.44
CA PRO A 154 -11.58 7.27 -11.99
C PRO A 154 -12.83 6.82 -11.21
N VAL A 155 -13.66 7.76 -10.78
CA VAL A 155 -14.92 7.48 -10.06
C VAL A 155 -16.03 8.44 -10.50
N PHE A 156 -17.16 7.90 -10.95
CA PHE A 156 -18.32 8.70 -11.35
C PHE A 156 -19.01 9.35 -10.15
N SER A 157 -19.52 10.57 -10.34
CA SER A 157 -20.44 11.19 -9.39
C SER A 157 -21.80 10.49 -9.40
N PRO A 158 -22.55 10.45 -8.28
CA PRO A 158 -23.82 9.72 -8.23
C PRO A 158 -24.94 10.34 -9.09
N ASP A 159 -24.79 11.60 -9.48
CA ASP A 159 -25.69 12.31 -10.39
C ASP A 159 -25.32 12.14 -11.89
N GLY A 160 -24.24 11.40 -12.19
CA GLY A 160 -23.81 11.08 -13.55
C GLY A 160 -23.18 12.25 -14.32
N LYS A 161 -22.94 13.40 -13.68
CA LYS A 161 -22.45 14.62 -14.35
C LYS A 161 -20.92 14.74 -14.38
N TYR A 162 -20.23 14.09 -13.45
CA TYR A 162 -18.79 14.26 -13.26
C TYR A 162 -18.07 12.92 -13.17
N LEU A 163 -16.81 12.92 -13.57
CA LEU A 163 -15.83 11.91 -13.21
C LEU A 163 -14.78 12.58 -12.30
N PHE A 164 -14.57 12.03 -11.11
CA PHE A 164 -13.45 12.39 -10.27
C PHE A 164 -12.26 11.51 -10.61
N MET A 165 -11.06 12.09 -10.67
CA MET A 165 -9.83 11.36 -10.98
C MET A 165 -8.63 12.00 -10.29
N ALA A 166 -7.61 11.21 -9.99
CA ALA A 166 -6.30 11.73 -9.63
C ALA A 166 -5.51 12.00 -10.92
N ALA A 167 -4.82 13.14 -11.00
CA ALA A 167 -3.98 13.47 -12.15
C ALA A 167 -2.80 14.37 -11.77
N ASN A 168 -1.70 14.21 -12.50
CA ASN A 168 -0.56 15.12 -12.52
C ASN A 168 -0.35 15.65 -13.96
N PHE A 169 -1.09 16.68 -14.35
CA PHE A 169 -0.96 17.29 -15.69
C PHE A 169 0.32 18.09 -15.93
N TYR A 170 1.17 18.26 -14.91
CA TYR A 170 2.38 19.10 -15.01
C TYR A 170 3.67 18.29 -15.10
N GLY A 171 3.59 16.96 -15.04
CA GLY A 171 4.78 16.13 -15.16
C GLY A 171 4.48 14.64 -15.27
N THR A 172 5.43 13.93 -15.85
CA THR A 172 5.47 12.47 -15.87
C THR A 172 5.86 11.95 -14.49
N THR A 173 5.38 10.77 -14.13
CA THR A 173 5.86 10.07 -12.94
C THR A 173 6.99 9.11 -13.27
N TYR A 174 7.02 8.56 -14.48
CA TYR A 174 8.12 7.70 -14.90
C TYR A 174 9.41 8.50 -15.19
N PRO A 175 10.61 7.99 -14.84
CA PRO A 175 10.89 6.75 -14.10
C PRO A 175 10.90 6.92 -12.57
N ARG A 176 10.77 8.14 -12.06
CA ARG A 176 11.01 8.45 -10.63
C ARG A 176 9.90 7.96 -9.69
N GLY A 177 8.73 7.67 -10.24
CA GLY A 177 7.49 7.46 -9.50
C GLY A 177 7.04 8.71 -8.74
N GLY A 178 5.85 8.65 -8.14
CA GLY A 178 5.58 9.47 -6.97
C GLY A 178 5.26 10.96 -7.19
N GLY A 179 4.68 11.35 -8.33
CA GLY A 179 4.27 12.74 -8.59
C GLY A 179 3.22 13.32 -7.62
N ASP A 180 3.11 14.66 -7.63
CA ASP A 180 2.16 15.47 -6.86
C ASP A 180 0.78 15.46 -7.51
N ALA A 181 0.13 14.29 -7.52
CA ALA A 181 -1.21 14.16 -8.05
C ALA A 181 -2.22 15.00 -7.24
N LYS A 182 -3.09 15.69 -7.97
CA LYS A 182 -4.27 16.37 -7.42
C LYS A 182 -5.53 15.66 -7.87
N ILE A 183 -6.60 15.83 -7.11
CA ILE A 183 -7.92 15.39 -7.57
C ILE A 183 -8.49 16.43 -8.51
N TYR A 184 -9.02 15.95 -9.64
CA TYR A 184 -9.75 16.73 -10.62
C TYR A 184 -11.20 16.29 -10.65
N LYS A 185 -12.08 17.27 -10.78
CA LYS A 185 -13.49 17.06 -11.14
C LYS A 185 -13.63 17.31 -12.64
N LEU A 186 -13.99 16.29 -13.40
CA LEU A 186 -14.15 16.34 -14.85
C LEU A 186 -15.64 16.31 -15.24
N PRO A 187 -16.22 17.43 -15.70
CA PRO A 187 -17.57 17.46 -16.27
C PRO A 187 -17.67 16.60 -17.54
N LEU A 188 -18.62 15.65 -17.52
CA LEU A 188 -18.84 14.71 -18.61
C LEU A 188 -19.58 15.34 -19.80
N ASP A 189 -20.37 16.38 -19.55
CA ASP A 189 -21.01 17.21 -20.58
C ASP A 189 -20.74 18.71 -20.26
N ARG A 190 -21.24 19.60 -21.10
CA ARG A 190 -21.12 21.06 -20.95
C ARG A 190 -22.13 21.57 -19.90
N TYR A 191 -21.87 21.25 -18.64
CA TYR A 191 -22.63 21.75 -17.50
C TYR A 191 -22.15 23.12 -17.04
N ASN A 192 -23.05 23.92 -16.47
CA ASN A 192 -22.60 25.04 -15.64
C ASN A 192 -22.07 24.48 -14.32
N THR A 193 -20.76 24.58 -14.11
CA THR A 193 -20.07 24.01 -12.94
C THR A 193 -20.07 24.93 -11.74
N THR A 194 -20.47 26.19 -11.93
CA THR A 194 -20.60 27.20 -10.88
C THR A 194 -22.09 27.43 -10.63
N PRO A 195 -22.58 27.11 -9.42
CA PRO A 195 -23.96 27.42 -9.06
C PRO A 195 -24.25 28.90 -9.25
N PHE A 196 -25.42 29.24 -9.81
CA PHE A 196 -25.84 30.64 -9.82
C PHE A 196 -26.12 31.07 -8.37
N LYS A 197 -25.65 32.25 -7.99
CA LYS A 197 -25.90 32.80 -6.65
C LYS A 197 -27.40 32.93 -6.35
N SER A 198 -28.21 33.21 -7.38
CA SER A 198 -29.67 33.21 -7.29
C SER A 198 -30.19 31.84 -6.86
N ASP A 199 -29.76 30.76 -7.49
CA ASP A 199 -30.25 29.42 -7.18
C ASP A 199 -29.85 28.99 -5.77
N VAL A 200 -28.65 29.38 -5.32
CA VAL A 200 -28.20 29.14 -3.94
C VAL A 200 -29.03 29.96 -2.95
N TYR A 201 -29.34 31.21 -3.29
CA TYR A 201 -30.19 32.09 -2.48
C TYR A 201 -31.63 31.57 -2.40
N ASP A 202 -32.22 31.19 -3.53
CA ASP A 202 -33.60 30.69 -3.62
C ASP A 202 -33.78 29.40 -2.80
N LYS A 203 -32.76 28.52 -2.80
CA LYS A 203 -32.72 27.33 -1.95
C LYS A 203 -32.73 27.60 -0.45
N LEU A 204 -32.33 28.78 0.02
CA LEU A 204 -32.45 29.16 1.44
C LEU A 204 -33.92 29.34 1.86
N PHE A 205 -34.83 29.50 0.89
CA PHE A 205 -36.26 29.71 1.11
C PHE A 205 -37.13 28.54 0.62
N GLU A 206 -36.51 27.46 0.12
CA GLU A 206 -37.22 26.21 -0.11
C GLU A 206 -37.55 25.58 1.26
N GLU A 207 -38.82 25.62 1.66
CA GLU A 207 -39.27 24.90 2.86
C GLU A 207 -39.02 23.41 2.68
N GLU A 208 -38.17 22.81 3.54
CA GLU A 208 -38.07 21.36 3.67
C GLU A 208 -39.48 20.82 3.88
N LYS A 209 -40.02 20.12 2.87
CA LYS A 209 -41.26 19.35 3.02
C LYS A 209 -40.97 18.24 4.03
N LYS A 210 -41.13 18.55 5.32
CA LYS A 210 -41.30 17.55 6.37
C LYS A 210 -42.42 16.64 5.91
N GLU A 211 -42.09 15.37 5.68
CA GLU A 211 -43.12 14.33 5.52
C GLU A 211 -44.06 14.46 6.72
N ALA A 212 -45.29 14.88 6.45
CA ALA A 212 -46.33 14.93 7.46
C ALA A 212 -46.50 13.50 8.02
N PRO A 213 -46.59 13.31 9.35
CA PRO A 213 -46.82 12.00 9.92
C PRO A 213 -48.13 11.43 9.36
N ALA A 214 -48.08 10.17 8.94
CA ALA A 214 -49.24 9.46 8.39
C ALA A 214 -50.44 9.56 9.35
N PRO A 215 -51.65 9.93 8.89
CA PRO A 215 -52.82 9.94 9.74
C PRO A 215 -53.21 8.50 10.12
N GLU A 216 -53.44 8.28 11.41
CA GLU A 216 -53.99 7.04 11.96
C GLU A 216 -55.33 6.70 11.27
N LYS A 217 -55.49 5.42 10.92
CA LYS A 217 -56.73 4.87 10.36
C LYS A 217 -57.86 4.88 11.41
N PRO A 218 -59.08 5.29 11.02
CA PRO A 218 -60.29 4.67 11.54
C PRO A 218 -60.88 3.69 10.52
N SER A 219 -61.51 2.66 11.05
CA SER A 219 -62.02 1.50 10.34
C SER A 219 -63.38 1.71 9.65
N LYS A 220 -63.51 1.02 8.50
CA LYS A 220 -64.70 0.34 7.92
C LYS A 220 -65.69 1.07 6.99
N LYS A 221 -65.86 0.35 5.85
CA LYS A 221 -67.06 0.10 5.00
C LYS A 221 -67.44 1.09 3.88
N GLY A 222 -66.96 0.76 2.67
CA GLY A 222 -67.80 0.34 1.54
C GLY A 222 -68.50 1.41 0.70
N ALA A 223 -67.96 1.68 -0.50
CA ALA A 223 -68.70 1.83 -1.78
C ALA A 223 -67.70 2.12 -2.92
N LYS A 224 -67.87 1.43 -4.05
CA LYS A 224 -67.10 1.63 -5.29
C LYS A 224 -67.40 3.02 -5.89
N LYS A 225 -66.36 3.78 -6.22
CA LYS A 225 -66.35 4.79 -7.29
C LYS A 225 -64.92 4.89 -7.84
N ASP A 226 -64.82 4.76 -9.16
CA ASP A 226 -63.59 4.93 -9.93
C ASP A 226 -63.06 6.36 -9.77
N VAL A 227 -61.89 6.48 -9.15
CA VAL A 227 -61.06 7.69 -9.17
C VAL A 227 -59.67 7.21 -9.54
N ALA A 228 -59.14 7.73 -10.66
CA ALA A 228 -57.79 7.45 -11.13
C ALA A 228 -56.78 7.71 -10.00
N GLU A 229 -56.03 6.67 -9.65
CA GLU A 229 -54.87 6.80 -8.78
C GLU A 229 -53.88 7.80 -9.41
N PRO A 230 -53.36 8.78 -8.66
CA PRO A 230 -52.21 9.53 -9.13
C PRO A 230 -51.06 8.54 -9.28
N GLN A 231 -50.62 8.32 -10.52
CA GLN A 231 -49.38 7.60 -10.80
C GLN A 231 -48.28 8.24 -9.98
N LYS A 232 -47.75 7.52 -9.00
CA LYS A 232 -46.42 7.79 -8.47
C LYS A 232 -45.47 7.62 -9.66
N GLU A 233 -45.06 8.75 -10.23
CA GLU A 233 -43.94 8.78 -11.17
C GLU A 233 -42.78 8.03 -10.52
N THR A 234 -42.38 6.94 -11.17
CA THR A 234 -41.15 6.23 -10.82
C THR A 234 -40.01 7.25 -11.00
N PRO A 235 -39.09 7.42 -10.05
CA PRO A 235 -37.98 8.36 -10.21
C PRO A 235 -37.25 8.04 -11.52
N LYS A 236 -37.18 9.01 -12.45
CA LYS A 236 -36.36 8.89 -13.66
C LYS A 236 -34.94 8.54 -13.21
N GLY A 237 -34.42 7.41 -13.69
CA GLY A 237 -33.04 7.00 -13.41
C GLY A 237 -32.04 8.05 -13.86
N VAL A 238 -30.88 8.09 -13.22
CA VAL A 238 -29.75 8.91 -13.68
C VAL A 238 -29.32 8.38 -15.05
N GLU A 239 -29.15 9.26 -16.04
CA GLU A 239 -28.59 8.94 -17.36
C GLU A 239 -27.24 9.63 -17.48
N VAL A 240 -26.19 8.88 -17.84
CA VAL A 240 -24.84 9.42 -18.00
C VAL A 240 -24.59 9.70 -19.48
N LYS A 241 -24.48 10.99 -19.80
CA LYS A 241 -24.09 11.48 -21.12
C LYS A 241 -22.66 12.01 -21.08
N ILE A 242 -21.87 11.60 -22.06
CA ILE A 242 -20.47 12.00 -22.18
C ILE A 242 -20.27 12.65 -23.53
N GLU A 243 -19.82 13.89 -23.50
CA GLU A 243 -19.33 14.57 -24.68
C GLU A 243 -17.79 14.46 -24.73
N PHE A 244 -17.23 13.91 -25.80
CA PHE A 244 -15.79 13.59 -25.85
C PHE A 244 -14.93 14.75 -26.33
N ASP A 245 -15.52 15.66 -27.13
CA ASP A 245 -14.79 16.78 -27.70
C ASP A 245 -14.19 17.67 -26.62
N ASP A 246 -12.86 17.86 -26.69
CA ASP A 246 -12.07 18.69 -25.78
C ASP A 246 -12.32 18.40 -24.28
N ILE A 247 -12.64 17.15 -23.92
CA ILE A 247 -13.09 16.80 -22.57
C ILE A 247 -12.13 17.25 -21.47
N LEU A 248 -10.81 17.11 -21.66
CA LEU A 248 -9.82 17.54 -20.68
C LEU A 248 -9.77 19.04 -20.45
N ARG A 249 -10.21 19.87 -21.40
CA ARG A 249 -10.33 21.33 -21.18
C ARG A 249 -11.34 21.67 -20.08
N ARG A 250 -12.21 20.72 -19.72
CA ARG A 250 -13.22 20.86 -18.67
C ARG A 250 -12.71 20.40 -17.30
N ALA A 251 -11.53 19.80 -17.19
CA ALA A 251 -11.00 19.31 -15.92
C ALA A 251 -10.77 20.47 -14.94
N ILE A 252 -11.42 20.41 -13.77
CA ILE A 252 -11.31 21.42 -12.72
C ILE A 252 -10.45 20.86 -11.57
N PRO A 253 -9.29 21.44 -11.26
CA PRO A 253 -8.49 21.00 -10.13
C PRO A 253 -9.23 21.27 -8.82
N MET A 254 -9.24 20.30 -7.93
CA MET A 254 -9.68 20.44 -6.56
C MET A 254 -8.46 20.74 -5.68
N ASP A 255 -8.65 21.48 -4.60
CA ASP A 255 -7.59 21.71 -3.59
C ASP A 255 -7.41 20.47 -2.69
N ILE A 256 -7.13 19.33 -3.32
CA ILE A 256 -6.99 18.02 -2.71
C ILE A 256 -5.79 17.33 -3.35
N SER A 257 -4.75 17.09 -2.54
CA SER A 257 -3.57 16.32 -2.94
C SER A 257 -3.74 14.86 -2.50
N ALA A 258 -4.21 14.01 -3.40
CA ALA A 258 -4.45 12.59 -3.15
C ALA A 258 -4.26 11.78 -4.46
N ARG A 259 -3.93 10.50 -4.32
CA ARG A 259 -3.76 9.57 -5.46
C ARG A 259 -4.98 8.68 -5.71
N SER A 260 -5.88 8.61 -4.75
CA SER A 260 -7.11 7.83 -4.86
C SER A 260 -8.27 8.57 -4.24
N VAL A 261 -9.45 8.35 -4.82
CA VAL A 261 -10.74 8.87 -4.38
C VAL A 261 -11.78 7.77 -4.49
N GLU A 262 -12.76 7.82 -3.61
CA GLU A 262 -13.97 7.02 -3.69
C GLU A 262 -15.20 7.93 -3.54
N VAL A 263 -16.34 7.50 -4.10
CA VAL A 263 -17.60 8.21 -3.97
C VAL A 263 -18.58 7.36 -3.19
N PHE A 264 -19.21 7.96 -2.19
CA PHE A 264 -20.22 7.32 -1.38
C PHE A 264 -21.48 8.18 -1.31
N LYS A 265 -22.63 7.58 -1.64
CA LYS A 265 -23.94 8.22 -1.49
C LYS A 265 -24.61 7.74 -0.22
N SER A 266 -24.95 8.67 0.67
CA SER A 266 -25.73 8.42 1.88
C SER A 266 -27.03 9.20 1.82
N LYS A 267 -28.14 8.49 1.60
CA LYS A 267 -29.47 9.09 1.38
C LYS A 267 -29.45 10.11 0.24
N ASP A 268 -29.68 11.38 0.55
CA ASP A 268 -29.70 12.55 -0.33
C ASP A 268 -28.31 13.19 -0.52
N LYS A 269 -27.35 12.88 0.35
CA LYS A 269 -26.00 13.45 0.33
C LYS A 269 -25.01 12.55 -0.40
N SER A 270 -24.08 13.17 -1.10
CA SER A 270 -22.98 12.48 -1.79
C SER A 270 -21.65 12.97 -1.27
N TYR A 271 -20.72 12.06 -1.03
CA TYR A 271 -19.41 12.34 -0.45
C TYR A 271 -18.30 11.83 -1.35
N LEU A 272 -17.25 12.63 -1.48
CA LEU A 272 -15.95 12.22 -1.97
C LEU A 272 -15.08 11.84 -0.76
N LEU A 273 -14.52 10.65 -0.77
CA LEU A 273 -13.69 10.10 0.29
C LEU A 273 -12.26 9.94 -0.24
N TYR A 274 -11.27 10.35 0.56
CA TYR A 274 -9.87 10.25 0.15
C TYR A 274 -8.93 10.26 1.35
N SER A 275 -7.72 9.75 1.13
CA SER A 275 -6.62 9.90 2.07
C SER A 275 -5.58 10.85 1.50
N SER A 276 -5.13 11.79 2.32
CA SER A 276 -4.03 12.70 1.99
C SER A 276 -3.01 12.67 3.11
N ARG A 277 -1.75 12.44 2.74
CA ARG A 277 -0.65 12.16 3.69
C ARG A 277 -1.00 10.98 4.60
N ARG A 278 -1.22 11.22 5.90
CA ARG A 278 -1.52 10.18 6.92
C ARG A 278 -2.97 10.23 7.42
N ASN A 279 -3.78 11.13 6.88
CA ASN A 279 -5.14 11.39 7.33
C ASN A 279 -6.17 11.03 6.26
N THR A 280 -7.39 10.76 6.70
CA THR A 280 -8.52 10.42 5.83
C THR A 280 -9.59 11.50 5.95
N TYR A 281 -10.21 11.86 4.83
CA TYR A 281 -11.15 12.97 4.73
C TYR A 281 -12.43 12.56 3.98
N SER A 282 -13.51 13.28 4.28
CA SER A 282 -14.71 13.33 3.46
C SER A 282 -14.98 14.77 3.00
N LEU A 283 -15.50 14.91 1.79
CA LEU A 283 -16.02 16.16 1.24
C LEU A 283 -17.44 15.91 0.74
N GLU A 284 -18.42 16.65 1.25
CA GLU A 284 -19.80 16.56 0.76
C GLU A 284 -19.88 17.23 -0.62
N ILE A 285 -19.97 16.45 -1.70
CA ILE A 285 -19.99 16.95 -3.08
C ILE A 285 -21.40 17.33 -3.57
N SER A 286 -22.44 16.99 -2.79
CA SER A 286 -23.81 17.49 -3.01
C SER A 286 -23.99 18.95 -2.58
N ASP A 287 -23.09 19.47 -1.74
CA ASP A 287 -23.06 20.87 -1.31
C ASP A 287 -21.83 21.57 -1.90
N PRO A 288 -22.00 22.54 -2.81
CA PRO A 288 -20.89 23.21 -3.49
C PRO A 288 -20.03 24.07 -2.56
N GLU A 289 -20.53 24.46 -1.39
CA GLU A 289 -19.81 25.28 -0.39
C GLU A 289 -19.14 24.44 0.71
N ALA A 290 -19.35 23.12 0.70
CA ALA A 290 -18.81 22.24 1.71
C ALA A 290 -17.27 22.22 1.69
N LYS A 291 -16.68 22.11 2.88
CA LYS A 291 -15.23 21.97 3.07
C LYS A 291 -14.89 20.54 3.48
N PRO A 292 -13.67 20.07 3.15
CA PRO A 292 -13.21 18.78 3.61
C PRO A 292 -13.24 18.65 5.14
N LYS A 293 -13.67 17.48 5.61
CA LYS A 293 -13.72 17.12 7.03
C LYS A 293 -12.86 15.89 7.27
N GLU A 294 -11.98 15.97 8.25
CA GLU A 294 -11.16 14.82 8.66
C GLU A 294 -12.02 13.74 9.33
N ILE A 295 -11.77 12.48 8.98
CA ILE A 295 -12.31 11.30 9.65
C ILE A 295 -11.22 10.74 10.56
N LYS A 296 -11.37 10.98 11.87
CA LYS A 296 -10.38 10.59 12.87
C LYS A 296 -10.37 9.08 13.11
N GLY A 297 -9.19 8.55 13.43
CA GLY A 297 -8.98 7.15 13.81
C GLY A 297 -8.81 6.19 12.62
N LEU A 298 -8.62 6.72 11.40
CA LEU A 298 -8.36 5.94 10.20
C LEU A 298 -6.96 6.20 9.67
N SER A 299 -6.26 5.13 9.30
CA SER A 299 -4.97 5.19 8.62
C SER A 299 -4.81 3.93 7.76
N TRP A 300 -4.27 4.07 6.54
CA TRP A 300 -3.91 2.98 5.61
C TRP A 300 -4.98 1.88 5.46
N GLY A 301 -5.86 2.04 4.47
CA GLY A 301 -6.95 1.09 4.20
C GLY A 301 -7.83 1.57 3.05
N TYR A 302 -9.02 0.98 2.93
CA TYR A 302 -9.99 1.30 1.88
C TYR A 302 -11.42 1.30 2.43
N PHE A 303 -12.33 2.00 1.76
CA PHE A 303 -13.73 2.01 2.18
C PHE A 303 -14.50 0.82 1.59
N ILE A 304 -15.50 0.37 2.33
CA ILE A 304 -16.54 -0.54 1.83
C ILE A 304 -17.89 -0.01 2.30
N SER A 305 -18.94 -0.24 1.52
CA SER A 305 -20.28 0.25 1.84
C SER A 305 -21.32 -0.86 1.83
N SER A 306 -22.33 -0.69 2.68
CA SER A 306 -23.53 -1.53 2.74
C SER A 306 -24.75 -0.63 2.74
N SER A 307 -25.37 -0.43 1.57
CA SER A 307 -26.59 0.34 1.26
C SER A 307 -26.67 1.79 1.79
N SER A 308 -26.52 2.00 3.10
CA SER A 308 -26.55 3.29 3.79
C SER A 308 -25.41 3.48 4.80
N ASP A 309 -24.70 2.41 5.14
CA ASP A 309 -23.59 2.45 6.09
C ASP A 309 -22.26 2.40 5.35
N LEU A 310 -21.29 3.17 5.87
CA LEU A 310 -19.93 3.22 5.39
C LEU A 310 -19.01 2.56 6.42
N TYR A 311 -18.08 1.75 5.93
CA TYR A 311 -17.06 1.11 6.74
C TYR A 311 -15.68 1.36 6.12
N PHE A 312 -14.66 1.25 6.93
CA PHE A 312 -13.27 1.33 6.53
C PHE A 312 -12.57 0.05 6.97
N VAL A 313 -11.86 -0.59 6.04
CA VAL A 313 -11.04 -1.78 6.31
C VAL A 313 -9.59 -1.32 6.34
N GLY A 314 -9.00 -1.30 7.53
CA GLY A 314 -7.59 -0.95 7.74
C GLY A 314 -6.81 -2.13 8.32
N ARG A 315 -5.53 -1.90 8.58
CA ARG A 315 -4.63 -2.91 9.18
C ARG A 315 -5.15 -3.47 10.51
N ASP A 316 -5.79 -2.63 11.32
CA ASP A 316 -6.26 -2.99 12.67
C ASP A 316 -7.70 -3.56 12.68
N GLY A 317 -8.27 -3.84 11.51
CA GLY A 317 -9.60 -4.42 11.34
C GLY A 317 -10.60 -3.47 10.65
N VAL A 318 -11.88 -3.70 10.92
CA VAL A 318 -12.99 -2.96 10.29
C VAL A 318 -13.52 -1.91 11.26
N SER A 319 -13.79 -0.70 10.75
CA SER A 319 -14.40 0.39 11.50
C SER A 319 -15.64 0.90 10.79
N LYS A 320 -16.73 1.16 11.53
CA LYS A 320 -17.89 1.87 11.02
C LYS A 320 -17.59 3.37 11.01
N VAL A 321 -17.87 4.03 9.89
CA VAL A 321 -17.57 5.45 9.68
C VAL A 321 -18.85 6.27 9.84
N ASP A 322 -18.76 7.34 10.65
CA ASP A 322 -19.79 8.35 10.77
C ASP A 322 -19.30 9.67 10.16
N LEU A 323 -19.84 9.99 9.00
CA LEU A 323 -19.51 11.21 8.24
C LEU A 323 -20.01 12.49 8.94
N ASN A 324 -21.09 12.41 9.72
CA ASN A 324 -21.64 13.55 10.43
C ASN A 324 -20.76 13.95 11.61
N SER A 325 -20.20 13.00 12.34
CA SER A 325 -19.26 13.29 13.44
C SER A 325 -17.81 13.37 13.00
N GLY A 326 -17.44 12.82 11.84
CA GLY A 326 -16.04 12.72 11.38
C GLY A 326 -15.23 11.74 12.22
N LYS A 327 -15.86 10.65 12.67
CA LYS A 327 -15.24 9.63 13.53
C LYS A 327 -15.47 8.25 12.96
N ALA A 328 -14.52 7.35 13.24
CA ALA A 328 -14.66 5.93 12.99
C ALA A 328 -14.67 5.15 14.30
N THR A 329 -15.57 4.18 14.40
CA THR A 329 -15.70 3.29 15.56
C THR A 329 -15.38 1.87 15.14
N LYS A 330 -14.40 1.23 15.81
CA LYS A 330 -14.00 -0.14 15.51
C LYS A 330 -15.17 -1.11 15.69
N VAL A 331 -15.35 -2.00 14.73
CA VAL A 331 -16.26 -3.14 14.84
C VAL A 331 -15.46 -4.27 15.50
N GLU A 332 -15.83 -4.65 16.72
CA GLU A 332 -15.17 -5.75 17.41
C GLU A 332 -15.51 -7.08 16.73
N ILE A 333 -14.49 -7.72 16.16
CA ILE A 333 -14.58 -9.04 15.52
C ILE A 333 -13.55 -9.93 16.24
N LYS A 334 -14.04 -10.95 16.93
CA LYS A 334 -13.23 -11.98 17.58
C LYS A 334 -13.71 -13.35 17.10
N VAL A 335 -12.89 -14.01 16.28
CA VAL A 335 -13.13 -15.38 15.81
C VAL A 335 -11.88 -16.20 16.10
N PRO A 336 -11.97 -17.29 16.87
CA PRO A 336 -10.90 -18.27 16.92
C PRO A 336 -10.82 -18.97 15.56
N VAL A 337 -9.63 -18.97 14.95
CA VAL A 337 -9.37 -19.64 13.68
C VAL A 337 -8.31 -20.70 13.92
N GLU A 338 -8.65 -21.95 13.58
CA GLU A 338 -7.66 -23.01 13.46
C GLU A 338 -6.85 -22.78 12.18
N LYS A 339 -5.53 -22.86 12.31
CA LYS A 339 -4.59 -22.60 11.22
C LYS A 339 -3.67 -23.80 11.05
N ASP A 340 -3.71 -24.41 9.87
CA ASP A 340 -2.72 -25.40 9.44
C ASP A 340 -1.59 -24.67 8.70
N VAL A 341 -0.46 -24.50 9.38
CA VAL A 341 0.71 -23.81 8.83
C VAL A 341 1.29 -24.53 7.62
N LYS A 342 1.19 -25.87 7.55
CA LYS A 342 1.67 -26.63 6.39
C LYS A 342 0.84 -26.31 5.16
N ARG A 343 -0.49 -26.25 5.29
CA ARG A 343 -1.38 -25.86 4.19
C ARG A 343 -1.16 -24.40 3.76
N GLU A 344 -0.89 -23.51 4.71
CA GLU A 344 -0.49 -22.13 4.37
C GLU A 344 0.82 -22.12 3.56
N PHE A 345 1.81 -22.94 3.90
CA PHE A 345 3.06 -23.03 3.12
C PHE A 345 2.84 -23.54 1.70
N GLU A 346 1.95 -24.54 1.52
CA GLU A 346 1.54 -25.00 0.19
C GLU A 346 0.92 -23.85 -0.62
N GLN A 347 0.02 -23.09 0.00
CA GLN A 347 -0.60 -21.91 -0.61
C GLN A 347 0.45 -20.88 -1.06
N MET A 348 1.36 -20.51 -0.15
CA MET A 348 2.42 -19.54 -0.40
C MET A 348 3.36 -19.99 -1.52
N PHE A 349 3.69 -21.28 -1.58
CA PHE A 349 4.52 -21.85 -2.63
C PHE A 349 3.91 -21.65 -4.01
N TYR A 350 2.65 -22.08 -4.19
CA TYR A 350 1.98 -21.97 -5.49
C TYR A 350 1.73 -20.52 -5.89
N GLU A 351 1.34 -19.66 -4.95
CA GLU A 351 1.11 -18.24 -5.23
C GLU A 351 2.39 -17.51 -5.63
N ALA A 352 3.50 -17.79 -4.95
CA ALA A 352 4.79 -17.20 -5.31
C ALA A 352 5.31 -17.72 -6.67
N TRP A 353 5.12 -19.01 -6.97
CA TRP A 353 5.41 -19.56 -8.30
C TRP A 353 4.60 -18.85 -9.39
N ALA A 354 3.28 -18.75 -9.22
CA ALA A 354 2.37 -18.11 -10.18
C ALA A 354 2.66 -16.61 -10.34
N SER A 355 3.10 -15.95 -9.26
CA SER A 355 3.52 -14.56 -9.29
C SER A 355 4.75 -14.37 -10.18
N MET A 356 5.72 -15.30 -10.16
CA MET A 356 6.85 -15.24 -11.10
C MET A 356 6.44 -15.63 -12.51
N ASP A 357 5.60 -16.65 -12.66
CA ASP A 357 5.13 -17.10 -13.97
C ASP A 357 4.48 -15.95 -14.77
N GLN A 358 3.66 -15.15 -14.11
CA GLN A 358 2.97 -14.02 -14.75
C GLN A 358 3.88 -12.80 -15.01
N ASN A 359 4.94 -12.61 -14.21
CA ASN A 359 5.60 -11.31 -14.10
C ASN A 359 7.13 -11.33 -14.29
N PHE A 360 7.73 -12.48 -14.56
CA PHE A 360 9.16 -12.54 -14.86
C PHE A 360 9.46 -11.81 -16.17
N TYR A 361 10.57 -11.07 -16.20
CA TYR A 361 10.84 -10.12 -17.28
C TYR A 361 11.16 -10.81 -18.61
N ASP A 362 11.83 -11.96 -18.56
CA ASP A 362 12.01 -12.83 -19.73
C ASP A 362 10.90 -13.86 -19.75
N VAL A 363 9.98 -13.73 -20.69
CA VAL A 363 8.84 -14.63 -20.88
C VAL A 363 9.25 -16.09 -21.16
N ASN A 364 10.53 -16.35 -21.50
CA ASN A 364 11.07 -17.69 -21.69
C ASN A 364 11.84 -18.21 -20.46
N PHE A 365 11.86 -17.47 -19.34
CA PHE A 365 12.50 -17.87 -18.09
C PHE A 365 13.99 -18.26 -18.23
N HIS A 366 14.74 -17.58 -19.11
CA HIS A 366 16.11 -17.95 -19.47
C HIS A 366 16.27 -19.40 -19.99
N GLY A 367 15.21 -19.95 -20.59
CA GLY A 367 15.16 -21.34 -21.08
C GLY A 367 14.78 -22.37 -20.02
N VAL A 368 14.44 -21.95 -18.80
CA VAL A 368 13.97 -22.84 -17.74
C VAL A 368 12.50 -23.19 -17.97
N ASP A 369 12.16 -24.48 -17.91
CA ASP A 369 10.76 -24.90 -17.84
C ASP A 369 10.20 -24.59 -16.45
N TRP A 370 9.59 -23.41 -16.32
CA TRP A 370 9.12 -22.91 -15.03
C TRP A 370 7.99 -23.76 -14.44
N ALA A 371 7.13 -24.34 -15.28
CA ALA A 371 6.09 -25.26 -14.84
C ALA A 371 6.67 -26.59 -14.34
N ALA A 372 7.69 -27.13 -15.01
CA ALA A 372 8.39 -28.31 -14.52
C ALA A 372 9.12 -28.05 -13.19
N LYS A 373 9.69 -26.85 -13.00
CA LYS A 373 10.29 -26.45 -11.71
C LYS A 373 9.25 -26.40 -10.60
N ARG A 374 8.06 -25.85 -10.83
CA ARG A 374 6.95 -25.95 -9.85
C ARG A 374 6.74 -27.40 -9.41
N ASP A 375 6.60 -28.31 -10.37
CA ASP A 375 6.23 -29.69 -10.09
C ASP A 375 7.34 -30.41 -9.34
N TYR A 376 8.60 -30.17 -9.71
CA TYR A 376 9.77 -30.68 -8.99
C TYR A 376 9.83 -30.18 -7.54
N TYR A 377 9.74 -28.87 -7.31
CA TYR A 377 9.85 -28.31 -5.96
C TYR A 377 8.62 -28.63 -5.08
N ALA A 378 7.44 -28.79 -5.70
CA ALA A 378 6.23 -29.20 -4.98
C ALA A 378 6.38 -30.59 -4.34
N THR A 379 7.24 -31.47 -4.86
CA THR A 379 7.51 -32.79 -4.26
C THR A 379 8.10 -32.72 -2.85
N PHE A 380 8.70 -31.58 -2.48
CA PHE A 380 9.29 -31.37 -1.16
C PHE A 380 8.29 -30.80 -0.13
N LEU A 381 7.14 -30.26 -0.55
CA LEU A 381 6.12 -29.67 0.35
C LEU A 381 5.70 -30.59 1.50
N PRO A 382 5.58 -31.93 1.33
CA PRO A 382 5.28 -32.83 2.45
C PRO A 382 6.30 -32.80 3.60
N TYR A 383 7.54 -32.36 3.34
CA TYR A 383 8.64 -32.30 4.30
C TYR A 383 8.89 -30.91 4.88
N VAL A 384 8.19 -29.88 4.40
CA VAL A 384 8.30 -28.51 4.93
C VAL A 384 7.57 -28.44 6.28
N ARG A 385 8.33 -28.30 7.37
CA ARG A 385 7.79 -28.27 8.76
C ARG A 385 7.97 -26.93 9.46
N SER A 386 8.81 -26.07 8.93
CA SER A 386 9.05 -24.73 9.47
C SER A 386 9.10 -23.70 8.35
N ARG A 387 8.90 -22.42 8.72
CA ARG A 387 9.02 -21.31 7.79
C ARG A 387 10.44 -21.21 7.18
N ALA A 388 11.47 -21.62 7.93
CA ALA A 388 12.84 -21.71 7.42
C ALA A 388 12.97 -22.74 6.29
N ASN A 389 12.27 -23.89 6.38
CA ASN A 389 12.23 -24.86 5.27
C ASN A 389 11.54 -24.25 4.04
N LEU A 390 10.43 -23.54 4.23
CA LEU A 390 9.73 -22.87 3.11
C LEU A 390 10.64 -21.83 2.46
N VAL A 391 11.32 -21.01 3.24
CA VAL A 391 12.24 -19.98 2.73
C VAL A 391 13.37 -20.61 1.92
N THR A 392 13.95 -21.71 2.40
CA THR A 392 14.99 -22.44 1.67
C THR A 392 14.45 -22.98 0.35
N LEU A 393 13.33 -23.72 0.40
CA LEU A 393 12.68 -24.31 -0.77
C LEU A 393 12.37 -23.25 -1.86
N MET A 394 11.77 -22.14 -1.44
CA MET A 394 11.41 -21.05 -2.34
C MET A 394 12.63 -20.32 -2.91
N THR A 395 13.67 -20.11 -2.09
CA THR A 395 14.90 -19.46 -2.55
C THR A 395 15.63 -20.32 -3.57
N ASP A 396 15.69 -21.64 -3.35
CA ASP A 396 16.29 -22.56 -4.31
C ASP A 396 15.50 -22.57 -5.64
N MET A 397 14.16 -22.64 -5.58
CA MET A 397 13.32 -22.60 -6.78
C MET A 397 13.49 -21.30 -7.56
N LEU A 398 13.53 -20.15 -6.89
CA LEU A 398 13.76 -18.86 -7.54
C LEU A 398 15.19 -18.75 -8.11
N GLY A 399 16.18 -19.38 -7.47
CA GLY A 399 17.57 -19.40 -7.92
C GLY A 399 17.77 -20.09 -9.26
N GLU A 400 16.91 -21.03 -9.62
CA GLU A 400 16.93 -21.72 -10.93
C GLU A 400 16.75 -20.76 -12.11
N LEU A 401 16.10 -19.61 -11.90
CA LEU A 401 15.93 -18.58 -12.93
C LEU A 401 17.24 -17.82 -13.21
N ASN A 402 18.30 -18.00 -12.42
CA ASN A 402 19.60 -17.37 -12.60
C ASN A 402 19.52 -15.85 -12.85
N SER A 403 18.68 -15.17 -12.07
CA SER A 403 18.48 -13.71 -12.13
C SER A 403 18.80 -13.06 -10.80
N SER A 404 19.38 -11.86 -10.86
CA SER A 404 19.56 -11.00 -9.68
C SER A 404 18.21 -10.60 -9.07
N HIS A 405 18.22 -10.13 -7.82
CA HIS A 405 17.06 -9.61 -7.09
C HIS A 405 15.92 -10.61 -6.84
N LEU A 406 16.20 -11.90 -7.04
CA LEU A 406 15.29 -12.97 -6.68
C LEU A 406 15.62 -13.48 -5.27
N GLY A 407 14.62 -13.47 -4.41
CA GLY A 407 14.71 -14.01 -3.06
C GLY A 407 13.34 -14.13 -2.45
N PHE A 408 13.21 -15.04 -1.48
CA PHE A 408 11.95 -15.23 -0.75
C PHE A 408 12.16 -14.90 0.72
N ARG A 409 11.29 -14.07 1.27
CA ARG A 409 11.26 -13.75 2.69
C ARG A 409 9.86 -14.01 3.21
N SER A 410 9.78 -14.50 4.44
CA SER A 410 8.50 -14.80 5.08
C SER A 410 8.59 -14.51 6.57
N SER A 411 7.49 -14.03 7.14
CA SER A 411 7.35 -13.71 8.55
C SER A 411 6.05 -14.30 9.10
N GLY A 412 6.04 -14.65 10.38
CA GLY A 412 4.84 -15.15 11.06
C GLY A 412 5.12 -15.44 12.53
N ASN A 413 4.08 -15.62 13.33
CA ASN A 413 4.21 -15.93 14.76
C ASN A 413 4.73 -17.37 15.02
N ASP A 414 4.81 -18.19 13.97
CA ASP A 414 5.40 -19.53 13.94
C ASP A 414 6.91 -19.52 13.70
N VAL A 415 7.52 -18.35 13.52
CA VAL A 415 8.98 -18.22 13.51
C VAL A 415 9.51 -18.48 14.92
N GLU A 416 10.43 -19.43 15.06
CA GLU A 416 11.17 -19.63 16.30
C GLU A 416 12.06 -18.41 16.56
N GLU A 417 11.60 -17.52 17.43
CA GLU A 417 12.44 -16.46 17.97
C GLU A 417 13.45 -17.07 18.95
N PRO A 418 14.73 -16.65 18.93
CA PRO A 418 15.69 -17.06 19.94
C PRO A 418 15.16 -16.76 21.34
N LEU A 419 15.27 -17.74 22.25
CA LEU A 419 14.84 -17.61 23.64
C LEU A 419 15.53 -16.44 24.37
N THR A 420 16.72 -16.05 23.91
CA THR A 420 17.52 -14.96 24.46
C THR A 420 17.91 -13.97 23.36
N LYS A 421 17.70 -12.68 23.63
CA LYS A 421 18.23 -11.58 22.82
C LYS A 421 19.48 -11.04 23.50
N THR A 422 20.56 -10.91 22.75
CA THR A 422 21.81 -10.31 23.24
C THR A 422 21.93 -8.88 22.70
N TYR A 423 22.24 -7.95 23.58
CA TYR A 423 22.53 -6.56 23.29
C TYR A 423 23.97 -6.27 23.67
N THR A 424 24.68 -5.52 22.83
CA THR A 424 26.01 -5.00 23.15
C THR A 424 25.91 -3.57 23.65
N MET A 425 26.76 -3.21 24.61
CA MET A 425 26.89 -1.86 25.19
C MET A 425 27.97 -1.08 24.44
N GLU A 426 27.89 -1.07 23.12
CA GLU A 426 28.81 -0.32 22.26
C GLU A 426 28.71 1.18 22.53
N THR A 427 29.83 1.90 22.47
CA THR A 427 29.88 3.35 22.71
C THR A 427 30.61 4.13 21.61
N GLY A 428 31.12 3.40 20.61
CA GLY A 428 31.98 3.93 19.54
C GLY A 428 33.47 3.98 19.88
N ILE A 429 33.87 3.33 20.98
CA ILE A 429 35.28 3.00 21.26
C ILE A 429 35.69 1.84 20.37
N ILE A 430 36.81 2.00 19.67
CA ILE A 430 37.48 0.92 18.94
C ILE A 430 38.69 0.49 19.76
N TRP A 431 38.73 -0.79 20.06
CA TRP A 431 39.70 -1.39 20.95
C TRP A 431 40.91 -1.93 20.19
N ASP A 432 42.07 -1.94 20.84
CA ASP A 432 43.29 -2.48 20.27
C ASP A 432 43.22 -4.02 20.19
N ASN A 433 43.60 -4.59 19.04
CA ASN A 433 43.54 -6.05 18.84
C ASN A 433 44.63 -6.83 19.60
N ALA A 434 45.78 -6.20 19.87
CA ALA A 434 46.87 -6.81 20.62
C ALA A 434 46.69 -6.62 22.14
N ASN A 435 46.08 -5.50 22.55
CA ASN A 435 45.71 -5.21 23.92
C ASN A 435 44.20 -4.90 24.00
N PRO A 436 43.33 -5.91 24.13
CA PRO A 436 41.88 -5.76 24.03
C PRO A 436 41.27 -4.89 25.13
N TYR A 437 42.00 -4.50 26.17
CA TYR A 437 41.50 -3.55 27.16
C TYR A 437 41.94 -2.11 26.91
N ALA A 438 42.82 -1.86 25.94
CA ALA A 438 43.24 -0.52 25.56
C ALA A 438 42.40 0.05 24.42
N ILE A 439 42.11 1.35 24.50
CA ILE A 439 41.51 2.10 23.39
C ILE A 439 42.54 2.23 22.26
N ASP A 440 42.21 1.78 21.05
CA ASP A 440 43.00 2.09 19.85
C ASP A 440 42.62 3.48 19.31
N ARG A 441 41.32 3.72 19.18
CA ARG A 441 40.75 5.00 18.70
C ARG A 441 39.29 5.13 19.07
N ILE A 442 38.74 6.31 18.85
CA ILE A 442 37.35 6.64 19.14
C ILE A 442 36.71 7.15 17.85
N LEU A 443 35.51 6.66 17.53
CA LEU A 443 34.78 7.09 16.35
C LEU A 443 34.33 8.55 16.49
N THR A 444 34.57 9.36 15.46
CA THR A 444 34.40 10.82 15.46
C THR A 444 33.01 11.28 15.95
N ASP A 445 31.95 10.63 15.47
CA ASP A 445 30.56 11.04 15.74
C ASP A 445 29.93 10.26 16.91
N SER A 446 30.74 9.55 17.70
CA SER A 446 30.24 8.66 18.74
C SER A 446 30.10 9.33 20.12
N PRO A 447 29.26 8.79 21.03
CA PRO A 447 29.14 9.29 22.41
C PRO A 447 30.46 9.28 23.20
N ALA A 448 31.41 8.43 22.82
CA ALA A 448 32.72 8.37 23.44
C ALA A 448 33.66 9.52 23.03
N ASN A 449 33.39 10.20 21.90
CA ASN A 449 34.22 11.30 21.41
C ASN A 449 33.72 12.67 21.89
N THR A 450 33.73 12.86 23.21
CA THR A 450 33.28 14.12 23.85
C THR A 450 34.38 14.72 24.72
N VAL A 451 34.32 16.05 24.91
CA VAL A 451 35.26 16.78 25.77
C VAL A 451 35.12 16.31 27.22
N GLU A 452 33.91 15.97 27.64
CA GLU A 452 33.57 15.47 28.96
C GLU A 452 34.12 14.06 29.19
N ALA A 453 34.02 13.17 28.18
CA ALA A 453 34.61 11.84 28.28
C ALA A 453 36.14 11.90 28.32
N ASN A 454 36.74 12.81 27.53
CA ASN A 454 38.19 13.01 27.43
C ASN A 454 38.97 11.69 27.27
N LEU A 455 38.39 10.71 26.58
CA LEU A 455 39.01 9.42 26.31
C LEU A 455 40.05 9.57 25.20
N GLN A 456 41.14 8.80 25.27
CA GLN A 456 42.26 8.88 24.34
C GLN A 456 42.78 7.49 23.99
N LYS A 457 43.46 7.39 22.84
CA LYS A 457 44.23 6.20 22.47
C LYS A 457 45.19 5.83 23.60
N GLY A 458 45.20 4.56 23.97
CA GLY A 458 46.05 3.98 25.01
C GLY A 458 45.44 3.96 26.41
N ASP A 459 44.28 4.59 26.64
CA ASP A 459 43.56 4.43 27.90
C ASP A 459 43.14 2.96 28.08
N VAL A 460 43.36 2.42 29.29
CA VAL A 460 43.10 1.00 29.58
C VAL A 460 41.84 0.86 30.42
N LEU A 461 40.88 0.08 29.97
CA LEU A 461 39.65 -0.24 30.71
C LEU A 461 39.99 -1.03 31.99
N VAL A 462 39.48 -0.56 33.12
CA VAL A 462 39.69 -1.12 34.46
C VAL A 462 38.40 -1.68 35.04
N ALA A 463 37.26 -1.06 34.76
CA ALA A 463 35.97 -1.53 35.26
C ALA A 463 34.82 -1.16 34.33
N VAL A 464 33.78 -1.99 34.32
CA VAL A 464 32.49 -1.71 33.66
C VAL A 464 31.39 -1.84 34.69
N ASN A 465 30.56 -0.80 34.83
CA ASN A 465 29.48 -0.70 35.82
C ASN A 465 29.92 -0.98 37.28
N GLY A 466 31.19 -0.71 37.59
CA GLY A 466 31.78 -0.96 38.91
C GLY A 466 32.38 -2.35 39.10
N GLU A 467 32.20 -3.26 38.14
CA GLU A 467 32.88 -4.56 38.11
C GLU A 467 34.27 -4.40 37.49
N LYS A 468 35.32 -4.79 38.24
CA LYS A 468 36.69 -4.76 37.73
C LYS A 468 36.88 -5.82 36.65
N VAL A 469 37.49 -5.42 35.54
CA VAL A 469 37.77 -6.35 34.44
C VAL A 469 38.95 -7.26 34.77
N ASP A 470 38.88 -8.52 34.37
CA ASP A 470 40.02 -9.44 34.37
C ASP A 470 40.64 -9.45 32.96
N PRO A 471 41.91 -9.02 32.78
CA PRO A 471 42.60 -9.05 31.49
C PRO A 471 42.68 -10.42 30.82
N LYS A 472 42.41 -11.52 31.56
CA LYS A 472 42.38 -12.89 31.05
C LYS A 472 41.01 -13.31 30.52
N VAL A 473 39.95 -12.54 30.80
CA VAL A 473 38.58 -12.79 30.35
C VAL A 473 38.33 -11.99 29.07
N ASN A 474 37.42 -12.49 28.23
CA ASN A 474 36.98 -11.76 27.05
C ASN A 474 36.26 -10.46 27.46
N ARG A 475 36.77 -9.31 27.01
CA ARG A 475 36.18 -7.98 27.28
C ARG A 475 34.67 -7.94 27.00
N GLU A 476 34.23 -8.62 25.94
CA GLU A 476 32.83 -8.59 25.51
C GLU A 476 31.86 -9.17 26.55
N GLU A 477 32.33 -10.01 27.47
CA GLU A 477 31.49 -10.51 28.58
C GLU A 477 30.99 -9.37 29.47
N TYR A 478 31.76 -8.29 29.61
CA TYR A 478 31.38 -7.10 30.37
C TYR A 478 30.49 -6.13 29.58
N LEU A 479 30.42 -6.27 28.25
CA LEU A 479 29.70 -5.37 27.34
C LEU A 479 28.46 -6.03 26.71
N ALA A 480 28.26 -7.34 26.88
CA ALA A 480 27.08 -8.05 26.42
C ALA A 480 26.03 -8.19 27.53
N SER A 481 24.75 -8.05 27.18
CA SER A 481 23.65 -8.20 28.12
C SER A 481 22.40 -8.78 27.48
N ALA A 482 21.61 -9.52 28.25
CA ALA A 482 20.28 -9.98 27.83
C ALA A 482 19.23 -8.83 27.83
N ILE A 483 19.58 -7.69 28.41
CA ILE A 483 18.71 -6.52 28.55
C ILE A 483 19.37 -5.34 27.85
N LYS A 484 18.57 -4.53 27.17
CA LYS A 484 19.07 -3.31 26.54
C LYS A 484 19.39 -2.27 27.61
N ASN A 485 20.67 -1.94 27.77
CA ASN A 485 21.14 -0.88 28.66
C ASN A 485 21.36 0.39 27.83
N PRO A 486 20.70 1.53 28.13
CA PRO A 486 20.85 2.78 27.37
C PRO A 486 22.14 3.54 27.73
N GLU A 487 22.82 3.14 28.79
CA GLU A 487 24.05 3.75 29.28
C GLU A 487 24.98 2.69 29.88
N VAL A 488 26.26 3.03 29.93
CA VAL A 488 27.31 2.22 30.55
C VAL A 488 28.29 3.14 31.27
N LYS A 489 28.72 2.72 32.45
CA LYS A 489 29.75 3.41 33.24
C LYS A 489 31.05 2.65 33.10
N MET A 490 32.10 3.30 32.63
CA MET A 490 33.40 2.67 32.41
C MET A 490 34.49 3.43 33.19
N THR A 491 35.38 2.69 33.84
CA THR A 491 36.57 3.25 34.48
C THR A 491 37.78 2.93 33.63
N PHE A 492 38.57 3.93 33.26
CA PHE A 492 39.81 3.80 32.50
C PHE A 492 41.01 4.23 33.34
N SER A 493 42.19 3.71 33.03
CA SER A 493 43.48 4.16 33.59
C SER A 493 44.33 4.82 32.52
N ARG A 494 44.80 6.03 32.82
CA ARG A 494 45.81 6.77 32.03
C ARG A 494 46.99 7.10 32.91
N ALA A 495 48.17 6.60 32.56
CA ALA A 495 49.42 6.81 33.33
C ALA A 495 49.25 6.52 34.84
N GLY A 496 48.49 5.47 35.18
CA GLY A 496 48.23 5.05 36.56
C GLY A 496 47.14 5.82 37.30
N LYS A 497 46.50 6.82 36.67
CA LYS A 497 45.35 7.54 37.24
C LYS A 497 44.05 7.00 36.65
N GLU A 498 43.12 6.65 37.53
CA GLU A 498 41.79 6.20 37.12
C GLU A 498 40.86 7.39 36.82
N MET A 499 40.04 7.25 35.79
CA MET A 499 38.98 8.17 35.42
C MET A 499 37.69 7.38 35.11
N GLU A 500 36.58 7.81 35.68
CA GLU A 500 35.25 7.22 35.43
C GLU A 500 34.52 8.06 34.38
N VAL A 501 33.92 7.39 33.38
CA VAL A 501 33.16 8.01 32.30
C VAL A 501 31.81 7.31 32.17
N LYS A 502 30.75 8.09 31.95
CA LYS A 502 29.40 7.59 31.63
C LYS A 502 29.13 7.84 30.15
N LEU A 503 28.72 6.80 29.43
CA LEU A 503 28.51 6.84 27.99
C LEU A 503 27.13 6.30 27.64
N HIS A 504 26.48 6.91 26.65
CA HIS A 504 25.31 6.31 26.02
C HIS A 504 25.73 5.13 25.16
N THR A 505 24.96 4.04 25.26
CA THR A 505 25.16 2.90 24.37
C THR A 505 24.51 3.16 23.02
N VAL A 506 25.04 2.50 21.99
CA VAL A 506 24.64 2.71 20.60
C VAL A 506 24.28 1.39 19.95
N THR A 507 23.53 1.48 18.85
CA THR A 507 23.15 0.32 18.06
C THR A 507 24.28 -0.08 17.10
N PHE A 508 24.29 -1.35 16.69
CA PHE A 508 25.17 -1.83 15.62
C PHE A 508 25.07 -1.00 14.34
N ALA A 509 23.86 -0.56 13.97
CA ALA A 509 23.65 0.28 12.80
C ALA A 509 24.37 1.64 12.91
N GLN A 510 24.37 2.27 14.09
CA GLN A 510 25.10 3.52 14.32
C GLN A 510 26.62 3.31 14.21
N VAL A 511 27.16 2.28 14.86
CA VAL A 511 28.60 1.96 14.77
C VAL A 511 29.02 1.68 13.33
N LYS A 512 28.24 0.87 12.61
CA LYS A 512 28.49 0.58 11.19
C LYS A 512 28.51 1.87 10.35
N ASN A 513 27.56 2.78 10.57
CA ASN A 513 27.49 4.05 9.85
C ASN A 513 28.69 4.96 10.16
N TRP A 514 29.11 5.05 11.42
CA TRP A 514 30.28 5.86 11.79
C TRP A 514 31.60 5.29 11.26
N LEU A 515 31.75 3.96 11.24
CA LEU A 515 32.88 3.31 10.57
C LEU A 515 32.87 3.62 9.07
N TYR A 516 31.70 3.67 8.44
CA TYR A 516 31.56 4.08 7.05
C TYR A 516 31.95 5.56 6.84
N ASN A 517 31.46 6.47 7.69
CA ASN A 517 31.82 7.89 7.66
C ASN A 517 33.35 8.06 7.75
N GLU A 518 33.99 7.38 8.69
CA GLU A 518 35.44 7.45 8.89
C GLU A 518 36.23 6.93 7.68
N TRP A 519 35.75 5.88 7.02
CA TRP A 519 36.35 5.39 5.77
C TRP A 519 36.24 6.42 4.65
N GLU A 520 35.09 7.08 4.50
CA GLU A 520 34.90 8.15 3.52
C GLU A 520 35.78 9.37 3.82
N ASP A 521 35.86 9.77 5.09
CA ASP A 521 36.69 10.89 5.55
C ASP A 521 38.17 10.60 5.32
N THR A 522 38.61 9.36 5.59
CA THR A 522 39.98 8.91 5.33
C THR A 522 40.32 8.96 3.85
N ASN A 523 39.43 8.48 2.98
CA ASN A 523 39.62 8.57 1.53
C ASN A 523 39.63 10.02 1.05
N ARG A 524 38.75 10.86 1.60
CA ARG A 524 38.70 12.29 1.26
C ARG A 524 40.00 12.99 1.65
N ALA A 525 40.49 12.77 2.87
CA ALA A 525 41.76 13.31 3.33
C ALA A 525 42.94 12.80 2.50
N LEU A 526 42.92 11.53 2.08
CA LEU A 526 43.94 10.95 1.21
C LEU A 526 43.96 11.62 -0.16
N VAL A 527 42.79 11.81 -0.79
CA VAL A 527 42.67 12.46 -2.11
C VAL A 527 43.07 13.92 -2.02
N ASP A 528 42.64 14.64 -0.98
CA ASP A 528 43.02 16.04 -0.79
C ASP A 528 44.54 16.19 -0.61
N ARG A 529 45.17 15.29 0.16
CA ARG A 529 46.63 15.26 0.34
C ARG A 529 47.38 14.92 -0.93
N LEU A 530 46.98 13.89 -1.67
CA LEU A 530 47.69 13.43 -2.87
C LEU A 530 47.41 14.33 -4.09
N GLY A 531 46.27 15.00 -4.10
CA GLY A 531 45.86 15.91 -5.17
C GLY A 531 46.21 17.38 -4.90
N ASP A 532 47.01 17.69 -3.87
CA ASP A 532 47.37 19.05 -3.44
C ASP A 532 46.15 19.97 -3.30
N GLY A 533 45.05 19.43 -2.78
CA GLY A 533 43.78 20.11 -2.62
C GLY A 533 43.09 20.49 -3.93
N GLN A 534 43.53 19.98 -5.09
CA GLN A 534 42.95 20.26 -6.41
C GLN A 534 41.90 19.24 -6.86
N ILE A 535 41.77 18.11 -6.17
CA ILE A 535 40.86 17.03 -6.53
C ILE A 535 39.81 16.87 -5.43
N ALA A 536 38.53 16.86 -5.80
CA ALA A 536 37.42 16.54 -4.91
C ALA A 536 37.22 15.01 -4.82
N TYR A 537 36.75 14.52 -3.69
CA TYR A 537 36.30 13.15 -3.52
C TYR A 537 34.85 13.16 -3.00
N SER A 538 33.97 12.46 -3.71
CA SER A 538 32.59 12.21 -3.29
C SER A 538 32.28 10.73 -3.48
N HIS A 539 31.59 10.15 -2.52
CA HIS A 539 31.22 8.74 -2.52
C HIS A 539 29.72 8.62 -2.36
N MET A 540 29.06 7.79 -3.16
CA MET A 540 27.63 7.53 -3.06
C MET A 540 27.42 6.11 -2.54
N ARG A 541 26.83 5.99 -1.34
CA ARG A 541 26.61 4.71 -0.65
C ARG A 541 25.54 3.84 -1.30
N ASP A 542 24.56 4.48 -1.94
CA ASP A 542 23.47 3.86 -2.69
C ASP A 542 22.93 4.88 -3.72
N MET A 543 21.88 4.52 -4.47
CA MET A 543 21.22 5.42 -5.43
C MET A 543 19.89 5.98 -4.88
N GLY A 544 19.73 5.98 -3.56
CA GLY A 544 18.59 6.54 -2.85
C GLY A 544 18.52 8.07 -2.96
N GLY A 545 17.34 8.61 -2.64
CA GLY A 545 17.11 10.06 -2.70
C GLY A 545 17.91 10.85 -1.65
N GLU A 546 18.22 10.26 -0.51
CA GLU A 546 19.03 10.90 0.54
C GLU A 546 20.48 11.04 0.09
N GLU A 547 21.07 9.97 -0.43
CA GLU A 547 22.43 9.93 -0.98
C GLU A 547 22.57 10.83 -2.21
N LEU A 548 21.54 10.93 -3.06
CA LEU A 548 21.51 11.93 -4.13
C LEU A 548 21.61 13.36 -3.55
N ASN A 549 20.90 13.66 -2.47
CA ASN A 549 20.97 14.98 -1.84
C ASN A 549 22.36 15.23 -1.24
N GLU A 550 23.00 14.22 -0.62
CA GLU A 550 24.37 14.34 -0.12
C GLU A 550 25.38 14.55 -1.26
N PHE A 551 25.25 13.83 -2.37
CA PHE A 551 26.06 14.07 -3.56
C PHE A 551 25.89 15.50 -4.10
N LEU A 552 24.65 15.99 -4.19
CA LEU A 552 24.39 17.37 -4.62
C LEU A 552 24.97 18.41 -3.64
N LYS A 553 24.89 18.16 -2.33
CA LYS A 553 25.56 19.00 -1.32
C LYS A 553 27.07 18.99 -1.52
N ASP A 554 27.68 17.84 -1.77
CA ASP A 554 29.11 17.73 -2.07
C ASP A 554 29.48 18.56 -3.31
N MET A 555 28.66 18.53 -4.38
CA MET A 555 28.89 19.34 -5.57
C MET A 555 28.92 20.83 -5.24
N HIS A 556 28.02 21.29 -4.37
CA HIS A 556 27.94 22.71 -4.01
C HIS A 556 28.92 23.16 -2.92
N THR A 557 29.51 22.24 -2.16
CA THR A 557 30.36 22.58 -1.01
C THR A 557 31.81 22.14 -1.18
N ARG A 558 32.05 20.90 -1.61
CA ARG A 558 33.37 20.27 -1.61
C ARG A 558 34.08 20.33 -2.96
N THR A 559 33.32 20.39 -4.05
CA THR A 559 33.92 20.44 -5.41
C THR A 559 34.29 21.86 -5.86
N LEU A 560 33.80 22.88 -5.15
CA LEU A 560 34.02 24.27 -5.53
C LEU A 560 35.52 24.61 -5.55
N GLY A 561 36.00 25.11 -6.69
CA GLY A 561 37.41 25.47 -6.87
C GLY A 561 38.36 24.28 -7.08
N LYS A 562 37.86 23.03 -7.09
CA LYS A 562 38.64 21.84 -7.45
C LYS A 562 38.71 21.70 -8.98
N LYS A 563 39.81 21.15 -9.50
CA LYS A 563 40.06 20.92 -10.93
C LYS A 563 39.47 19.59 -11.45
N ALA A 564 39.23 18.64 -10.56
CA ALA A 564 38.70 17.34 -10.88
C ALA A 564 37.88 16.77 -9.70
N ILE A 565 37.08 15.75 -9.99
CA ILE A 565 36.34 14.97 -9.00
C ILE A 565 36.60 13.48 -9.19
N ILE A 566 36.79 12.77 -8.09
CA ILE A 566 36.65 11.32 -8.01
C ILE A 566 35.25 11.05 -7.45
N LEU A 567 34.38 10.48 -8.28
CA LEU A 567 33.11 9.91 -7.85
C LEU A 567 33.33 8.42 -7.60
N ASP A 568 33.32 8.03 -6.33
CA ASP A 568 33.49 6.64 -5.92
C ASP A 568 32.12 5.98 -5.72
N LEU A 569 31.92 4.86 -6.42
CA LEU A 569 30.70 4.04 -6.38
C LEU A 569 30.99 2.61 -5.89
N ARG A 570 32.20 2.36 -5.36
CA ARG A 570 32.50 1.05 -4.77
C ARG A 570 31.59 0.81 -3.58
N TYR A 571 31.06 -0.40 -3.46
CA TYR A 571 30.08 -0.78 -2.43
C TYR A 571 28.76 -0.03 -2.49
N ASN A 572 28.49 0.73 -3.56
CA ASN A 572 27.16 1.23 -3.85
C ASN A 572 26.22 0.04 -4.06
N ASN A 573 25.14 -0.02 -3.28
CA ASN A 573 24.24 -1.18 -3.25
C ASN A 573 22.98 -1.02 -4.13
N GLY A 574 22.97 0.01 -5.00
CA GLY A 574 21.95 0.21 -6.03
C GLY A 574 20.97 1.32 -5.76
#